data_AF-A0A1V5B053-F1
#
_entry.id   AF-A0A1V5B053-F1
#
_cell.length_a   1.000
_cell.length_b   1.000
_cell.length_c   1.000
_cell.angle_alpha   90.00
_cell.angle_beta   90.00
_cell.angle_gamma   90.00
#
_symmetry.space_group_name_H-M   'P 1'
#
loop_
_entity.id
_entity.type
_entity.pdbx_description
1 polymer ?
#
loop_
_entity_poly.entity_id
_entity_poly.type
_entity_poly.pdbx_seq_one_letter_code
_entity_poly.pdbx_strand_id
1 'polypeptide(L)'
;MNFGFLIFPGMEELDLVGPWGMTSFWGKHAAGPEKCIMVGQSLDPVICDKGISINPHVTFSDCPPSIFSSSPVGRARAGRCTIPR
;
A
#
# COMPACT_ATOMS: atom_id res chain seq x y z
N MET A 1 -15.30 1.05 3.70
CA MET A 1 -14.00 1.36 4.34
C MET A 1 -12.87 1.03 3.37
N ASN A 2 -11.95 1.95 3.08
CA ASN A 2 -10.86 1.72 2.13
C ASN A 2 -9.54 1.48 2.87
N PHE A 3 -8.74 0.51 2.40
CA PHE A 3 -7.46 0.15 2.99
C PHE A 3 -6.34 0.41 1.98
N GLY A 4 -5.29 1.10 2.39
CA GLY A 4 -4.23 1.55 1.51
C GLY A 4 -2.90 0.95 1.89
N PHE A 5 -2.23 0.36 0.90
CA PHE A 5 -0.87 -0.13 1.03
C PHE A 5 0.08 0.83 0.35
N LEU A 6 1.03 1.35 1.12
CA LEU A 6 2.09 2.21 0.62
C LEU A 6 3.14 1.35 -0.08
N ILE A 7 3.45 1.67 -1.33
CA ILE A 7 4.52 1.01 -2.09
C ILE A 7 5.64 1.99 -2.42
N PHE A 8 6.88 1.52 -2.38
CA PHE A 8 8.07 2.33 -2.68
C PHE A 8 9.21 1.45 -3.23
N PRO A 9 10.14 2.01 -4.01
CA PRO A 9 11.24 1.24 -4.61
C PRO A 9 12.12 0.56 -3.56
N GLY A 10 12.49 -0.70 -3.80
CA GLY A 10 13.33 -1.48 -2.89
C GLY A 10 12.60 -2.03 -1.66
N MET A 11 11.26 -2.02 -1.65
CA MET A 11 10.48 -2.74 -0.65
C MET A 11 10.56 -4.26 -0.86
N GLU A 12 10.39 -5.03 0.21
CA GLU A 12 10.24 -6.48 0.12
C GLU A 12 8.82 -6.81 -0.38
N GLU A 13 8.71 -7.53 -1.49
CA GLU A 13 7.42 -7.85 -2.10
C GLU A 13 6.51 -8.69 -1.19
N LEU A 14 7.10 -9.55 -0.36
CA LEU A 14 6.35 -10.47 0.50
C LEU A 14 5.64 -9.71 1.64
N ASP A 15 6.24 -8.62 2.12
CA ASP A 15 5.67 -7.74 3.13
C ASP A 15 4.44 -6.97 2.62
N LEU A 16 4.29 -6.84 1.30
CA LEU A 16 3.08 -6.28 0.67
C LEU A 16 2.06 -7.36 0.34
N VAL A 17 2.49 -8.40 -0.37
CA VAL A 17 1.59 -9.43 -0.92
C VAL A 17 0.92 -10.24 0.18
N GLY A 18 1.63 -10.51 1.29
CA GLY A 18 1.08 -11.22 2.44
C GLY A 18 -0.13 -10.50 3.06
N PRO A 19 0.06 -9.29 3.61
CA PRO A 19 -1.03 -8.46 4.13
C PRO A 19 -2.10 -8.14 3.09
N TRP A 20 -1.74 -7.89 1.83
CA TRP A 20 -2.72 -7.66 0.76
C TRP A 20 -3.68 -8.83 0.58
N GLY A 21 -3.15 -10.05 0.56
CA GLY A 21 -3.94 -11.28 0.46
C GLY A 21 -4.89 -11.44 1.65
N MET A 22 -4.37 -11.25 2.86
CA MET A 22 -5.18 -11.34 4.09
C MET A 22 -6.30 -10.30 4.13
N THR A 23 -5.98 -9.03 3.85
CA THR A 23 -6.97 -7.94 3.88
C THR A 23 -8.02 -8.11 2.78
N SER A 24 -7.62 -8.58 1.59
CA SER A 24 -8.55 -8.88 0.50
C SER A 24 -9.46 -10.06 0.81
N PHE A 25 -8.94 -11.09 1.48
CA PHE A 25 -9.73 -12.22 1.96
C PHE A 25 -10.72 -11.77 3.05
N TRP A 26 -10.26 -10.95 3.99
CA TRP A 26 -11.08 -10.38 5.06
C TRP A 26 -12.22 -9.53 4.51
N GLY A 27 -11.97 -8.67 3.52
CA GLY A 27 -13.02 -7.87 2.87
C GLY A 27 -14.10 -8.70 2.17
N LYS A 28 -13.76 -9.90 1.69
CA LYS A 28 -14.72 -10.81 1.02
C LYS A 28 -15.52 -11.67 1.99
N HIS A 29 -14.93 -12.08 3.11
CA HIS A 29 -15.49 -13.12 3.98
C HIS A 29 -15.90 -12.63 5.37
N ALA A 30 -15.60 -11.37 5.70
CA ALA A 30 -16.12 -10.72 6.91
C ALA A 30 -16.41 -9.24 6.62
N ALA A 31 -16.84 -8.48 7.65
CA ALA A 31 -17.03 -7.04 7.58
C ALA A 31 -15.69 -6.26 7.54
N GLY A 32 -14.78 -6.68 6.65
CA GLY A 32 -13.49 -6.04 6.40
C GLY A 32 -13.60 -4.86 5.43
N PRO A 33 -12.46 -4.32 4.96
CA PRO A 33 -12.45 -3.20 4.02
C PRO A 33 -13.04 -3.58 2.65
N GLU A 34 -13.83 -2.69 2.07
CA GLU A 34 -14.49 -2.88 0.78
C GLU A 34 -13.50 -2.81 -0.39
N LYS A 35 -12.42 -2.03 -0.24
CA LYS A 35 -11.42 -1.85 -1.29
C LYS A 35 -10.02 -1.76 -0.70
N CYS A 36 -9.13 -2.62 -1.19
CA CYS A 36 -7.68 -2.49 -1.02
C CYS A 36 -7.11 -1.70 -2.19
N ILE A 37 -6.27 -0.71 -1.92
CA ILE A 37 -5.58 0.06 -2.96
C ILE A 37 -4.09 0.17 -2.67
N MET A 38 -3.30 0.32 -3.72
CA MET A 38 -1.85 0.53 -3.63
C MET A 38 -1.56 1.99 -3.94
N VAL A 39 -0.82 2.64 -3.04
CA VAL A 39 -0.49 4.06 -3.11
C VAL A 39 1.00 4.19 -3.38
N GLY A 40 1.35 4.76 -4.52
CA GLY A 40 2.73 5.03 -4.92
C GLY A 40 3.05 6.53 -4.93
N GLN A 41 4.32 6.85 -5.11
CA GLN A 41 4.75 8.23 -5.35
C GLN A 41 4.29 8.74 -6.72
N SER A 42 4.35 7.87 -7.74
CA SER A 42 3.83 8.10 -9.09
C SER A 42 3.00 6.89 -9.54
N LEU A 43 2.43 6.95 -10.75
CA LEU A 43 1.75 5.81 -11.38
C LEU A 43 2.72 4.85 -12.09
N ASP A 44 4.02 5.13 -12.02
CA ASP A 44 5.04 4.29 -12.64
C ASP A 44 5.20 2.97 -11.87
N PRO A 45 5.61 1.89 -12.55
CA PRO A 45 5.86 0.61 -11.90
C PRO A 45 6.96 0.71 -10.83
N VAL A 46 6.68 0.20 -9.64
CA VAL A 46 7.62 0.16 -8.52
C VAL A 46 8.36 -1.17 -8.54
N ILE A 47 9.69 -1.10 -8.60
CA ILE A 47 10.55 -2.28 -8.57
C ILE A 47 10.88 -2.63 -7.11
N CYS A 48 10.47 -3.84 -6.70
CA CYS A 48 10.76 -4.41 -5.38
C CYS A 48 12.20 -4.96 -5.34
N ASP A 49 12.69 -5.27 -4.13
CA ASP A 49 14.07 -5.70 -3.90
C ASP A 49 14.46 -6.94 -4.72
N LYS A 50 13.54 -7.91 -4.88
CA LYS A 50 13.79 -9.13 -5.67
C LYS A 50 13.44 -9.02 -7.16
N GLY A 51 13.22 -7.80 -7.67
CA GLY A 51 12.99 -7.53 -9.10
C GLY A 51 11.54 -7.66 -9.58
N ILE A 52 10.58 -7.89 -8.68
CA ILE A 52 9.15 -7.87 -9.01
C ILE A 52 8.69 -6.43 -9.22
N SER A 53 7.94 -6.20 -10.29
CA SER A 53 7.33 -4.90 -10.61
C SER A 53 5.89 -4.85 -10.14
N ILE A 54 5.52 -3.79 -9.43
CA ILE A 54 4.18 -3.58 -8.87
C ILE A 54 3.63 -2.24 -9.34
N ASN A 55 2.41 -2.26 -9.88
CA ASN A 55 1.75 -1.07 -10.38
C ASN A 55 0.89 -0.43 -9.29
N PRO A 56 1.16 0.83 -8.90
CA PRO A 56 0.29 1.58 -7.98
C PRO A 56 -1.07 1.88 -8.61
N HIS A 57 -2.09 2.00 -7.76
CA HIS A 57 -3.45 2.36 -8.18
C HIS A 57 -3.69 3.87 -8.12
N VAL A 58 -3.11 4.54 -7.12
CA VAL A 58 -3.25 5.98 -6.88
C VAL A 58 -1.92 6.57 -6.44
N THR A 59 -1.75 7.87 -6.64
CA THR A 59 -0.60 8.62 -6.14
C THR A 59 -0.86 9.17 -4.74
N PHE A 60 0.16 9.74 -4.09
CA PHE A 60 -0.02 10.46 -2.82
C PHE A 60 -1.00 11.64 -2.93
N SER A 61 -1.04 12.29 -4.09
CA SER A 61 -1.93 13.44 -4.33
C SER A 61 -3.39 13.01 -4.54
N ASP A 62 -3.60 11.81 -5.11
CA ASP A 62 -4.93 11.28 -5.43
C ASP A 62 -5.48 10.34 -4.33
N CYS A 63 -4.80 10.29 -3.18
CA CYS A 63 -5.12 9.39 -2.09
C CYS A 63 -6.43 9.84 -1.40
N PRO A 64 -7.51 9.02 -1.38
CA PRO A 64 -8.73 9.42 -0.70
C PRO A 64 -8.48 9.53 0.82
N PRO A 65 -9.03 10.56 1.49
CA PRO A 65 -8.74 10.87 2.90
C PRO A 65 -9.20 9.80 3.90
N SER A 66 -9.99 8.81 3.45
CA SER A 66 -10.56 7.74 4.26
C SER A 66 -9.73 6.45 4.21
N ILE A 67 -8.40 6.53 4.12
CA ILE A 67 -7.51 5.37 4.02
C ILE A 67 -6.83 5.11 5.35
N PHE A 68 -7.09 3.93 5.90
CA PHE A 68 -6.27 3.37 6.96
C PHE A 68 -4.97 2.85 6.34
N SER A 69 -3.84 3.49 6.64
CA SER A 69 -2.51 3.02 6.25
C SER A 69 -1.95 2.16 7.37
N SER A 70 -1.92 0.84 7.18
CA SER A 70 -1.08 -0.02 8.01
C SER A 70 0.30 -0.09 7.35
N SER A 71 1.30 0.56 7.93
CA SER A 71 2.69 0.18 7.65
C SER A 71 3.01 -1.02 8.53
N PRO A 72 3.23 -2.23 8.00
CA PRO A 72 3.88 -3.28 8.78
C PRO A 72 5.31 -2.78 9.03
N VAL A 73 5.69 -2.71 10.30
CA VAL A 73 7.02 -2.30 10.72
C VAL A 73 8.05 -3.30 10.18
N GLY A 74 9.03 -2.78 9.44
CA GLY A 74 10.15 -3.53 8.91
C GLY A 74 11.22 -2.60 8.31
N ARG A 75 11.68 -1.60 9.06
CA ARG A 75 12.86 -0.77 8.71
C ARG A 75 12.76 0.03 7.40
N ALA A 76 11.56 0.42 6.97
CA ALA A 76 11.41 1.41 5.92
C ALA A 76 11.80 2.79 6.46
N ARG A 77 12.81 3.41 5.86
CA ARG A 77 13.12 4.84 5.95
C ARG A 77 12.02 5.62 5.21
N ALA A 78 10.76 5.40 5.58
CA ALA A 78 9.63 6.16 5.09
C ALA A 78 9.77 7.55 5.71
N GLY A 79 10.27 8.49 4.90
CA GLY A 79 10.12 9.91 5.17
C GLY A 79 8.68 10.13 5.57
N ARG A 80 8.50 10.67 6.78
CA ARG A 80 7.23 11.14 7.35
C ARG A 80 6.20 11.38 6.25
N CYS A 81 5.20 10.51 6.17
CA CYS A 81 3.95 10.84 5.48
C CYS A 81 3.22 11.86 6.39
N THR A 82 3.80 13.05 6.51
CA THR A 82 3.07 14.23 6.96
C THR A 82 2.22 14.64 5.79
N ILE A 83 0.94 14.30 5.85
CA ILE A 83 -0.11 14.91 5.04
C ILE A 83 0.11 16.43 5.16
N PRO A 84 0.52 17.15 4.10
CA PRO A 84 0.65 18.58 4.20
C PRO A 84 -0.77 19.13 4.39
N ARG A 85 -0.97 19.89 5.46
CA ARG A 85 -2.13 20.79 5.57
C ARG A 85 -2.01 21.90 4.55
#